data_AF-A0A4S2EW37-F1
#
_entry.id   AF-A0A4S2EW37-F1
#
_cell.length_a   1.000
_cell.length_b   1.000
_cell.length_c   1.000
_cell.angle_alpha   90.00
_cell.angle_beta   90.00
_cell.angle_gamma   90.00
#
_symmetry.space_group_name_H-M   'P 1'
#
loop_
_entity.id
_entity.type
_entity.pdbx_description
1 polymer ?
#
loop_
_entity_poly.entity_id
_entity_poly.type
_entity_poly.pdbx_seq_one_letter_code
_entity_poly.pdbx_strand_id
1 'polypeptide(L)'
;MINTLLVILLVIFVCMLAAWCSRSVMDAQLRSRGRARSLGEERFEPDSAVDAGTLGGRRRLPRPLWRRTPPADPAYGSMATRPASAVSSEQRRAVRRAERLARDQYLDRATLGITVYVVVFIVASMLGLFAEEVWMWHSQGRMENRAGVVWGPFSPLYGFGGLLFTVVLWNFRKASLAEVFLVSMGAGAAIEQSTGMAMEYFWHAQSWTYLGLPDAITQWICWSSIFVWGLLGVVYARLVLPEIVWVVGEPSHRLQGVVVAVLVVAISVDLLATAYCFYRMGQRSLGIPPQNAVDVYVDGHFNDEFIEGRFQNLVVGKQLAPNG
;
A
#
# COMPACT_ATOMS: atom_id res chain seq x y z
N MET A 1 -25.01 -18.67 15.23
CA MET A 1 -24.03 -17.82 15.94
C MET A 1 -22.65 -18.27 15.53
N ILE A 2 -21.99 -17.52 14.63
CA ILE A 2 -20.57 -17.75 14.33
C ILE A 2 -19.79 -17.42 15.61
N ASN A 3 -18.84 -18.26 16.03
CA ASN A 3 -18.09 -18.03 17.26
C ASN A 3 -17.10 -16.87 17.06
N THR A 4 -17.00 -15.90 17.99
CA THR A 4 -16.02 -14.81 17.94
C THR A 4 -14.59 -15.36 17.73
N LEU A 5 -14.30 -16.49 18.37
CA LEU A 5 -13.05 -17.22 18.18
C LEU A 5 -12.84 -17.67 16.73
N LEU A 6 -13.88 -18.12 16.04
CA LEU A 6 -13.78 -18.56 14.64
C LEU A 6 -13.44 -17.40 13.69
N VAL A 7 -14.01 -16.22 13.88
CA VAL A 7 -13.69 -15.04 13.05
C VAL A 7 -12.25 -14.58 13.30
N ILE A 8 -11.84 -14.48 14.56
CA ILE A 8 -10.48 -14.11 14.94
C ILE A 8 -9.49 -15.15 14.41
N LEU A 9 -9.77 -16.44 14.59
CA LEU A 9 -8.93 -17.53 14.08
C LEU A 9 -8.88 -17.54 12.55
N LEU A 10 -9.96 -17.18 11.85
CA LEU A 10 -9.96 -17.07 10.40
C LEU A 10 -9.06 -15.92 9.93
N VAL A 11 -9.17 -14.75 10.55
CA VAL A 11 -8.30 -13.60 10.23
C VAL A 11 -6.84 -13.95 10.50
N ILE A 12 -6.55 -14.54 11.67
CA ILE A 12 -5.21 -14.99 12.03
C ILE A 12 -4.72 -16.06 11.04
N PHE A 13 -5.56 -17.03 10.68
CA PHE A 13 -5.22 -18.08 9.74
C PHE A 13 -4.93 -17.51 8.35
N VAL A 14 -5.71 -16.55 7.86
CA VAL A 14 -5.43 -15.85 6.59
C VAL A 14 -4.09 -15.13 6.65
N CYS A 15 -3.80 -14.40 7.73
CA CYS A 15 -2.52 -13.73 7.93
C CYS A 15 -1.35 -14.74 8.01
N MET A 16 -1.52 -15.84 8.74
CA MET A 16 -0.52 -16.90 8.87
C MET A 16 -0.30 -17.63 7.56
N LEU A 17 -1.36 -17.94 6.81
CA LEU A 17 -1.29 -18.61 5.52
C LEU A 17 -0.62 -17.69 4.49
N ALA A 18 -0.96 -16.40 4.47
CA ALA A 18 -0.28 -15.42 3.63
C ALA A 18 1.21 -15.32 3.97
N ALA A 19 1.55 -15.28 5.27
CA ALA A 19 2.94 -15.27 5.73
C ALA A 19 3.69 -16.59 5.45
N TRP A 20 3.01 -17.73 5.55
CA TRP A 20 3.58 -19.06 5.30
C TRP A 20 3.77 -19.30 3.80
N CYS A 21 2.81 -18.94 2.96
CA CYS A 21 2.96 -18.95 1.50
C CYS A 21 4.10 -18.03 1.07
N SER A 22 4.17 -16.83 1.65
CA SER A 22 5.27 -15.87 1.44
C SER A 22 6.64 -16.49 1.77
N ARG A 23 6.79 -17.11 2.96
CA ARG A 23 8.05 -17.77 3.37
C ARG A 23 8.37 -19.01 2.54
N SER A 24 7.40 -19.87 2.28
CA SER A 24 7.59 -21.13 1.55
C SER A 24 8.03 -20.87 0.11
N VAL A 25 7.46 -19.86 -0.54
CA VAL A 25 7.88 -19.43 -1.88
C VAL A 25 9.25 -18.75 -1.83
N MET A 26 9.53 -17.91 -0.84
CA MET A 26 10.85 -17.31 -0.66
C MET A 26 11.93 -18.38 -0.46
N ASP A 27 11.68 -19.41 0.35
CA ASP A 27 12.59 -20.53 0.56
C ASP A 27 12.78 -21.39 -0.70
N ALA A 28 11.74 -21.57 -1.51
CA ALA A 28 11.83 -22.26 -2.79
C ALA A 28 12.65 -21.45 -3.81
N GLN A 29 12.46 -20.13 -3.85
CA GLN A 29 13.21 -19.21 -4.71
C GLN A 29 14.67 -19.02 -4.27
N LEU A 30 14.95 -19.01 -2.96
CA LEU A 30 16.32 -18.97 -2.44
C LEU A 30 17.07 -20.26 -2.79
N ARG A 31 16.40 -21.42 -2.72
CA ARG A 31 16.97 -22.71 -3.16
C ARG A 31 17.25 -22.74 -4.67
N SER A 32 16.41 -22.15 -5.51
CA SER A 32 16.67 -22.06 -6.94
C SER A 32 17.78 -21.06 -7.28
N ARG A 33 17.85 -19.92 -6.57
CA ARG A 33 18.92 -18.90 -6.70
C ARG A 33 20.29 -19.42 -6.24
N GLY A 34 20.35 -20.20 -5.16
CA GLY A 34 21.59 -20.84 -4.70
C GLY A 34 22.17 -21.80 -5.76
N ARG A 35 21.29 -22.48 -6.50
CA ARG A 35 21.65 -23.39 -7.60
C ARG A 35 22.03 -22.65 -8.90
N ALA A 36 21.45 -21.47 -9.16
CA ALA A 36 21.81 -20.63 -10.30
C ALA A 36 23.14 -19.87 -10.09
N ARG A 37 23.41 -19.40 -8.86
CA ARG A 37 24.68 -18.74 -8.49
C ARG A 37 25.91 -19.65 -8.61
N SER A 38 25.74 -20.97 -8.45
CA SER A 38 26.83 -21.93 -8.69
C SER A 38 27.08 -22.20 -10.18
N LEU A 39 26.21 -21.75 -11.08
CA LEU A 39 26.23 -22.09 -12.51
C LEU A 39 26.52 -20.91 -13.45
N GLY A 40 26.67 -19.69 -12.94
CA GLY A 40 27.18 -18.58 -13.75
C GLY A 40 26.72 -17.22 -13.26
N GLU A 41 27.64 -16.40 -12.76
CA GLU A 41 27.44 -14.97 -12.65
C GLU A 41 28.80 -14.28 -12.87
N GLU A 42 29.03 -13.77 -14.08
CA GLU A 42 30.03 -12.71 -14.29
C GLU A 42 29.57 -11.49 -13.49
N ARG A 43 30.40 -11.04 -12.56
CA ARG A 43 30.16 -9.81 -11.79
C ARG A 43 30.27 -8.62 -12.72
N PHE A 44 29.22 -7.81 -12.80
CA PHE A 44 29.33 -6.46 -13.33
C PHE A 44 30.16 -5.61 -12.34
N GLU A 45 31.38 -5.26 -12.74
CA GLU A 45 32.21 -4.29 -12.02
C GLU A 45 31.72 -2.86 -12.32
N PRO A 46 31.41 -2.06 -11.28
CA PRO A 46 30.93 -0.69 -11.47
C PRO A 46 31.97 0.22 -12.15
N ASP A 47 33.23 -0.20 -12.20
CA ASP A 47 34.33 0.54 -12.84
C ASP A 47 34.31 0.47 -14.37
N SER A 48 33.49 -0.41 -14.98
CA SER A 48 33.39 -0.52 -16.43
C SER A 48 32.30 0.37 -17.06
N ALA A 49 31.67 1.25 -16.27
CA ALA A 49 30.60 2.12 -16.76
C ALA A 49 30.93 3.59 -16.51
N VAL A 50 31.49 4.21 -17.55
CA VAL A 50 31.28 5.61 -17.95
C VAL A 50 31.58 6.63 -16.84
N ASP A 51 32.70 7.34 -17.02
CA ASP A 51 33.10 8.51 -16.22
C ASP A 51 31.89 9.38 -15.83
N ALA A 52 31.79 9.64 -14.53
CA ALA A 52 30.77 10.50 -13.92
C ALA A 52 30.70 11.92 -14.54
N GLY A 53 31.70 12.31 -15.34
CA GLY A 53 31.69 13.53 -16.16
C GLY A 53 30.61 13.58 -17.25
N THR A 54 30.03 12.44 -17.64
CA THR A 54 28.97 12.37 -18.66
C THR A 54 27.54 12.38 -18.09
N LEU A 55 27.39 12.28 -16.76
CA LEU A 55 26.10 12.29 -16.04
C LEU A 55 25.57 13.71 -15.75
N GLY A 56 26.24 14.74 -16.27
CA GLY A 56 25.87 16.14 -16.11
C GLY A 56 24.62 16.52 -16.91
N GLY A 57 23.45 16.01 -16.55
CA GLY A 57 22.23 16.42 -17.23
C GLY A 57 20.95 15.67 -16.90
N ARG A 58 20.48 15.73 -15.65
CA ARG A 58 19.05 15.90 -15.26
C ARG A 58 18.79 15.43 -13.82
N ARG A 59 19.18 16.28 -12.87
CA ARG A 59 18.47 16.59 -11.60
C ARG A 59 19.39 17.52 -10.82
N ARG A 60 19.29 18.83 -11.09
CA ARG A 60 19.82 19.83 -10.17
C ARG A 60 18.93 19.77 -8.93
N LEU A 61 19.36 19.07 -7.89
CA LEU A 61 18.83 19.33 -6.55
C LEU A 61 19.02 20.83 -6.27
N PRO A 62 18.01 21.57 -5.78
CA PRO A 62 18.20 22.96 -5.42
C PRO A 62 19.32 23.06 -4.38
N ARG A 63 20.39 23.79 -4.72
CA ARG A 63 21.53 24.00 -3.83
C ARG A 63 21.07 24.86 -2.65
N PRO A 64 21.43 24.54 -1.39
CA PRO A 64 21.11 25.39 -0.24
C PRO A 64 21.77 26.78 -0.37
N LEU A 65 21.00 27.82 -0.05
CA LEU A 65 21.36 29.25 -0.20
C LEU A 65 22.62 29.70 0.57
N TRP A 66 23.13 28.89 1.49
CA TRP A 66 24.24 29.24 2.39
C TRP A 66 25.62 28.77 1.95
N ARG A 67 25.75 27.99 0.85
CA ARG A 67 27.07 27.80 0.22
C ARG A 67 27.37 28.99 -0.68
N ARG A 68 27.89 30.07 -0.07
CA ARG A 68 28.66 31.10 -0.80
C ARG A 68 29.79 30.38 -1.54
N THR A 69 29.71 30.35 -2.87
CA THR A 69 30.84 29.95 -3.72
C THR A 69 32.04 30.85 -3.38
N PRO A 70 33.26 30.29 -3.27
CA PRO A 70 34.47 31.13 -3.28
C PRO A 70 34.47 32.04 -4.52
N PRO A 71 35.15 33.19 -4.50
CA PRO A 71 35.29 34.03 -5.69
C PRO A 71 35.80 33.15 -6.82
N ALA A 72 35.07 33.12 -7.95
CA ALA A 72 35.49 32.37 -9.11
C ALA A 72 36.88 32.86 -9.51
N ASP A 73 37.87 31.97 -9.52
CA ASP A 73 39.20 32.25 -10.04
C ASP A 73 39.04 32.82 -11.47
N PRO A 74 39.57 34.03 -11.78
CA PRO A 74 39.45 34.61 -13.11
C PRO A 74 40.04 33.70 -14.20
N ALA A 75 40.96 32.79 -13.87
CA ALA A 75 41.47 31.77 -14.79
C ALA A 75 40.40 30.78 -15.28
N TYR A 76 39.36 30.52 -14.48
CA TYR A 76 38.21 29.69 -14.86
C TYR A 76 37.23 30.40 -15.80
N GLY A 77 37.18 31.74 -15.77
CA GLY A 77 36.30 32.53 -16.63
C GLY A 77 36.73 32.53 -18.11
N SER A 78 38.01 32.26 -18.39
CA SER A 78 38.57 32.18 -19.74
C SER A 78 38.57 30.78 -20.36
N MET A 79 38.19 29.74 -19.61
CA MET A 79 38.07 28.39 -20.16
C MET A 79 36.79 28.29 -21.00
N ALA A 80 36.94 28.36 -22.33
CA ALA A 80 35.88 27.99 -23.25
C ALA A 80 35.56 26.50 -23.08
N THR A 81 34.51 26.18 -22.33
CA THR A 81 33.99 24.81 -22.24
C THR A 81 33.52 24.41 -23.63
N ARG A 82 34.12 23.36 -24.21
CA ARG A 82 33.60 22.76 -25.44
C ARG A 82 32.09 22.52 -25.28
N PRO A 83 31.25 22.88 -26.27
CA PRO A 83 29.82 22.57 -26.19
C PRO A 83 29.70 21.06 -25.99
N ALA A 84 28.90 20.65 -25.00
CA ALA A 84 28.70 19.23 -24.70
C ALA A 84 28.26 18.53 -25.99
N SER A 85 29.06 17.55 -26.44
CA SER A 85 28.75 16.79 -27.64
C SER A 85 27.36 16.18 -27.52
N ALA A 86 26.53 16.32 -28.55
CA ALA A 86 25.17 15.80 -28.53
C ALA A 86 25.20 14.27 -28.29
N VAL A 87 24.67 13.83 -27.15
CA VAL A 87 24.63 12.42 -26.76
C VAL A 87 23.88 11.62 -27.83
N SER A 88 24.56 10.63 -28.42
CA SER A 88 24.03 9.79 -29.50
C SER A 88 22.82 8.98 -29.04
N SER A 89 21.97 8.58 -29.99
CA SER A 89 20.79 7.74 -29.70
C SER A 89 21.18 6.40 -29.06
N GLU A 90 22.32 5.84 -29.46
CA GLU A 90 22.92 4.63 -28.91
C GLU A 90 23.41 4.83 -27.47
N GLN A 91 24.12 5.93 -27.19
CA GLN A 91 24.53 6.28 -25.82
C GLN A 91 23.32 6.43 -24.89
N ARG A 92 22.23 7.06 -25.34
CA ARG A 92 20.98 7.16 -24.56
C ARG A 92 20.32 5.80 -24.33
N ARG A 93 20.40 4.87 -25.29
CA ARG A 93 19.88 3.49 -25.14
C ARG A 93 20.72 2.70 -24.14
N ALA A 94 22.05 2.83 -24.21
CA ALA A 94 22.98 2.19 -23.29
C ALA A 94 22.76 2.67 -21.84
N VAL A 95 22.63 3.98 -21.61
CA VAL A 95 22.34 4.54 -20.28
C VAL A 95 21.02 4.00 -19.73
N ARG A 96 19.93 4.03 -20.52
CA ARG A 96 18.63 3.48 -20.08
C ARG A 96 18.69 1.98 -19.78
N ARG A 97 19.52 1.22 -20.50
CA ARG A 97 19.72 -0.21 -20.25
C ARG A 97 20.47 -0.43 -18.95
N ALA A 98 21.53 0.34 -18.71
CA ALA A 98 22.29 0.30 -17.47
C ALA A 98 21.42 0.68 -16.25
N GLU A 99 20.61 1.74 -16.36
CA GLU A 99 19.66 2.13 -15.31
C GLU A 99 18.64 1.03 -14.99
N ARG A 100 18.10 0.35 -16.02
CA ARG A 100 17.18 -0.78 -15.81
C ARG A 100 17.85 -1.95 -15.11
N LEU A 101 19.06 -2.32 -15.54
CA LEU A 101 19.83 -3.40 -14.90
C LEU A 101 20.17 -3.08 -13.45
N ALA A 102 20.61 -1.85 -13.16
CA ALA A 102 20.90 -1.40 -11.80
C ALA A 102 19.64 -1.44 -10.92
N ARG A 103 18.50 -1.01 -11.46
CA ARG A 103 17.21 -1.10 -10.78
C ARG A 103 16.81 -2.54 -10.49
N ASP A 104 16.89 -3.43 -11.48
CA ASP A 104 16.53 -4.84 -11.32
C ASP A 104 17.42 -5.54 -10.28
N GLN A 105 18.73 -5.25 -10.30
CA GLN A 105 19.67 -5.75 -9.29
C GLN A 105 19.38 -5.21 -7.90
N TYR A 106 19.03 -3.93 -7.77
CA TYR A 106 18.62 -3.34 -6.49
C TYR A 106 17.37 -4.02 -5.96
N LEU A 107 16.31 -4.13 -6.77
CA LEU A 107 15.08 -4.82 -6.39
C LEU A 107 15.36 -6.27 -6.00
N ASP A 108 16.35 -6.90 -6.63
CA ASP A 108 16.76 -8.26 -6.31
C ASP A 108 17.37 -8.48 -4.94
N ARG A 109 18.01 -7.45 -4.40
CA ARG A 109 18.67 -7.46 -3.09
C ARG A 109 17.87 -6.72 -2.02
N ALA A 110 16.92 -5.87 -2.43
CA ALA A 110 16.13 -5.05 -1.52
C ALA A 110 15.32 -5.91 -0.55
N THR A 111 15.39 -5.56 0.73
CA THR A 111 14.50 -6.05 1.77
C THR A 111 13.44 -4.99 2.08
N LEU A 112 12.18 -5.41 2.21
CA LEU A 112 11.09 -4.49 2.54
C LEU A 112 11.21 -4.04 4.00
N GLY A 113 11.64 -2.80 4.20
CA GLY A 113 11.72 -2.18 5.53
C GLY A 113 10.39 -1.56 5.98
N ILE A 114 10.28 -1.23 7.27
CA ILE A 114 9.07 -0.61 7.85
C ILE A 114 8.65 0.68 7.13
N THR A 115 9.60 1.46 6.64
CA THR A 115 9.33 2.66 5.84
C THR A 115 8.51 2.35 4.60
N VAL A 116 8.82 1.27 3.88
CA VAL A 116 8.07 0.86 2.69
C VAL A 116 6.65 0.50 3.07
N TYR A 117 6.47 -0.28 4.13
CA TYR A 117 5.13 -0.65 4.60
C TYR A 117 4.30 0.58 4.99
N VAL A 118 4.87 1.53 5.73
CA VAL A 118 4.15 2.76 6.12
C VAL A 118 3.77 3.61 4.91
N VAL A 119 4.69 3.77 3.95
CA VAL A 119 4.39 4.49 2.70
C VAL A 119 3.30 3.78 1.90
N VAL A 120 3.39 2.45 1.76
CA VAL A 120 2.36 1.64 1.10
C VAL A 120 1.01 1.82 1.78
N PHE A 121 0.95 1.73 3.11
CA PHE A 121 -0.30 1.88 3.85
C PHE A 121 -0.92 3.25 3.57
N ILE A 122 -0.16 4.34 3.74
CA ILE A 122 -0.66 5.71 3.53
C ILE A 122 -1.15 5.90 2.09
N VAL A 123 -0.32 5.52 1.11
CA VAL A 123 -0.64 5.71 -0.32
C VAL A 123 -1.84 4.86 -0.73
N ALA A 124 -1.88 3.58 -0.33
CA ALA A 124 -2.99 2.70 -0.64
C ALA A 124 -4.29 3.15 0.05
N SER A 125 -4.23 3.56 1.32
CA SER A 125 -5.37 4.12 2.05
C SER A 125 -5.99 5.32 1.35
N MET A 126 -5.17 6.24 0.85
CA MET A 126 -5.66 7.47 0.20
C MET A 126 -6.08 7.22 -1.25
N LEU A 127 -5.29 6.48 -2.03
CA LEU A 127 -5.62 6.18 -3.43
C LEU A 127 -6.86 5.30 -3.54
N GLY A 128 -7.05 4.36 -2.63
CA GLY A 128 -8.25 3.54 -2.58
C GLY A 128 -9.50 4.39 -2.33
N LEU A 129 -9.46 5.31 -1.37
CA LEU A 129 -10.56 6.25 -1.12
C LEU A 129 -10.84 7.12 -2.36
N PHE A 130 -9.80 7.68 -2.96
CA PHE A 130 -9.96 8.49 -4.16
C PHE A 130 -10.56 7.69 -5.33
N ALA A 131 -10.09 6.45 -5.54
CA ALA A 131 -10.63 5.57 -6.57
C ALA A 131 -12.10 5.22 -6.30
N GLU A 132 -12.46 4.97 -5.03
CA GLU A 132 -13.83 4.70 -4.61
C GLU A 132 -14.73 5.92 -4.83
N GLU A 133 -14.28 7.12 -4.46
CA GLU A 133 -15.02 8.37 -4.70
C GLU A 133 -15.25 8.61 -6.19
N VAL A 134 -14.22 8.42 -7.04
CA VAL A 134 -14.34 8.55 -8.50
C VAL A 134 -15.32 7.51 -9.06
N TRP A 135 -15.24 6.27 -8.57
CA TRP A 135 -16.16 5.20 -8.99
C TRP A 135 -17.61 5.53 -8.62
N MET A 136 -17.86 5.98 -7.39
CA MET A 136 -19.20 6.33 -6.90
C MET A 136 -19.76 7.55 -7.62
N TRP A 137 -18.92 8.54 -7.92
CA TRP A 137 -19.34 9.70 -8.71
C TRP A 137 -19.75 9.29 -10.12
N HIS A 138 -18.99 8.41 -10.78
CA HIS A 138 -19.32 7.95 -12.13
C HIS A 138 -20.53 6.99 -12.17
N SER A 139 -20.64 6.07 -11.21
CA SER A 139 -21.70 5.05 -11.19
C SER A 139 -23.02 5.55 -10.63
N GLN A 140 -23.00 6.35 -9.56
CA GLN A 140 -24.19 6.74 -8.80
C GLN A 140 -24.43 8.25 -8.75
N GLY A 141 -23.49 9.07 -9.27
CA GLY A 141 -23.62 10.53 -9.26
C GLY A 141 -23.53 11.16 -7.87
N ARG A 142 -23.06 10.41 -6.86
CA ARG A 142 -23.00 10.83 -5.46
C ARG A 142 -21.55 10.88 -4.98
N MET A 143 -21.23 11.91 -4.20
CA MET A 143 -20.00 11.97 -3.42
C MET A 143 -20.36 11.80 -1.95
N GLU A 144 -19.74 10.83 -1.30
CA GLU A 144 -19.97 10.50 0.10
C GLU A 144 -18.62 10.42 0.81
N ASN A 145 -18.60 10.83 2.08
CA ASN A 145 -17.43 10.67 2.92
C ASN A 145 -17.26 9.19 3.27
N ARG A 146 -16.21 8.57 2.72
CA ARG A 146 -15.91 7.15 2.88
C ARG A 146 -14.64 6.89 3.68
N ALA A 147 -14.11 7.93 4.34
CA ALA A 147 -12.94 7.77 5.20
C ALA A 147 -13.22 6.70 6.27
N GLY A 148 -12.24 5.82 6.48
CA GLY A 148 -12.38 4.68 7.39
C GLY A 148 -11.84 4.94 8.80
N VAL A 149 -11.51 6.20 9.13
CA VAL A 149 -11.03 6.61 10.46
C VAL A 149 -11.61 7.96 10.89
N VAL A 150 -11.62 8.20 12.20
CA VAL A 150 -12.27 9.37 12.79
C VAL A 150 -11.54 10.68 12.47
N TRP A 151 -10.20 10.69 12.43
CA TRP A 151 -9.43 11.94 12.20
C TRP A 151 -8.84 12.06 10.80
N GLY A 152 -8.16 11.03 10.29
CA GLY A 152 -7.40 11.09 9.04
C GLY A 152 -8.20 10.82 7.76
N PRO A 153 -7.71 11.23 6.58
CA PRO A 153 -8.27 10.88 5.27
C PRO A 153 -7.80 9.48 4.84
N PHE A 154 -7.91 8.49 5.73
CA PHE A 154 -7.38 7.15 5.52
C PHE A 154 -8.47 6.09 5.54
N SER A 155 -8.41 5.13 4.61
CA SER A 155 -9.17 3.90 4.68
C SER A 155 -8.27 2.77 5.19
N PRO A 156 -8.53 2.21 6.39
CA PRO A 156 -7.80 1.06 6.89
C PRO A 156 -7.92 -0.14 5.94
N LEU A 157 -9.10 -0.34 5.34
CA LEU A 157 -9.35 -1.42 4.38
C LEU A 157 -8.37 -1.37 3.20
N TYR A 158 -8.24 -0.22 2.55
CA TYR A 158 -7.33 -0.07 1.41
C TYR A 158 -5.85 -0.06 1.84
N GLY A 159 -5.54 0.52 2.99
CA GLY A 159 -4.18 0.53 3.55
C GLY A 159 -3.68 -0.89 3.85
N PHE A 160 -4.46 -1.67 4.61
CA PHE A 160 -4.17 -3.07 4.90
C PHE A 160 -4.24 -3.94 3.63
N GLY A 161 -5.12 -3.62 2.68
CA GLY A 161 -5.13 -4.19 1.34
C GLY A 161 -3.79 -4.06 0.62
N GLY A 162 -3.27 -2.83 0.53
CA GLY A 162 -1.97 -2.55 -0.06
C GLY A 162 -0.82 -3.25 0.67
N LEU A 163 -0.87 -3.31 2.01
CA LEU A 163 0.12 -4.05 2.80
C LEU A 163 0.09 -5.55 2.52
N LEU A 164 -1.10 -6.16 2.49
CA LEU A 164 -1.22 -7.58 2.18
C LEU A 164 -0.69 -7.87 0.78
N PHE A 165 -1.09 -7.08 -0.22
CA PHE A 165 -0.61 -7.20 -1.59
C PHE A 165 0.91 -7.04 -1.66
N THR A 166 1.49 -6.11 -0.89
CA THR A 166 2.94 -5.96 -0.79
C THR A 166 3.61 -7.22 -0.26
N VAL A 167 3.15 -7.73 0.88
CA VAL A 167 3.76 -8.91 1.54
C VAL A 167 3.62 -10.17 0.68
N VAL A 168 2.46 -10.36 0.05
CA VAL A 168 2.20 -11.52 -0.79
C VAL A 168 2.94 -11.38 -2.12
N LEU A 169 2.68 -10.32 -2.88
CA LEU A 169 3.11 -10.19 -4.27
C LEU A 169 4.59 -9.84 -4.44
N TRP A 170 5.27 -9.37 -3.39
CA TRP A 170 6.73 -9.18 -3.44
C TRP A 170 7.47 -10.46 -3.85
N ASN A 171 7.02 -11.62 -3.34
CA ASN A 171 7.60 -12.91 -3.69
C ASN A 171 7.19 -13.40 -5.08
N PHE A 172 6.09 -12.88 -5.64
CA PHE A 172 5.59 -13.25 -6.97
C PHE A 172 6.01 -12.26 -8.07
N ARG A 173 6.85 -11.25 -7.77
CA ARG A 173 7.28 -10.24 -8.75
C ARG A 173 7.94 -10.81 -10.02
N LYS A 174 8.58 -11.98 -9.90
CA LYS A 174 9.22 -12.71 -11.02
C LYS A 174 8.38 -13.87 -11.56
N ALA A 175 7.24 -14.17 -10.96
CA ALA A 175 6.34 -15.23 -11.41
C ALA A 175 5.75 -14.87 -12.79
N SER A 176 4.95 -15.74 -13.39
CA SER A 176 4.17 -15.42 -14.59
C SER A 176 3.04 -14.43 -14.27
N LEU A 177 2.46 -13.77 -15.29
CA LEU A 177 1.32 -12.89 -15.09
C LEU A 177 0.09 -13.64 -14.55
N ALA A 178 -0.11 -14.89 -15.01
CA ALA A 178 -1.21 -15.74 -14.57
C ALA A 178 -1.09 -16.11 -13.08
N GLU A 179 0.11 -16.44 -12.60
CA GLU A 179 0.32 -16.73 -11.17
C GLU A 179 0.05 -15.51 -10.29
N VAL A 180 0.57 -14.33 -10.67
CA VAL A 180 0.31 -13.08 -9.96
C VAL A 180 -1.19 -12.78 -9.92
N PHE A 181 -1.87 -12.96 -11.05
CA PHE A 181 -3.31 -12.76 -11.16
C PHE A 181 -4.08 -13.65 -10.19
N LEU A 182 -3.85 -14.97 -10.22
CA LEU A 182 -4.56 -15.94 -9.36
C LEU A 182 -4.30 -15.71 -7.87
N VAL A 183 -3.04 -15.44 -7.49
CA VAL A 183 -2.68 -15.12 -6.11
C VAL A 183 -3.36 -13.84 -5.64
N SER A 184 -3.46 -12.84 -6.51
CA SER A 184 -4.12 -11.56 -6.20
C SER A 184 -5.64 -11.72 -6.09
N MET A 185 -6.27 -12.55 -6.91
CA MET A 185 -7.68 -12.90 -6.75
C MET A 185 -7.93 -13.49 -5.35
N GLY A 186 -7.11 -14.45 -4.93
CA GLY A 186 -7.23 -15.09 -3.63
C GLY A 186 -6.98 -14.12 -2.47
N ALA A 187 -5.95 -13.28 -2.57
CA ALA A 187 -5.64 -12.28 -1.55
C ALA A 187 -6.73 -11.21 -1.41
N GLY A 188 -7.26 -10.72 -2.53
CA GLY A 188 -8.39 -9.77 -2.56
C GLY A 188 -9.65 -10.38 -1.96
N ALA A 189 -10.02 -11.59 -2.40
CA ALA A 189 -11.16 -12.33 -1.86
C ALA A 189 -11.05 -12.52 -0.34
N ALA A 190 -9.85 -12.86 0.16
CA ALA A 190 -9.63 -13.06 1.60
C ALA A 190 -9.84 -11.76 2.40
N ILE A 191 -9.40 -10.60 1.88
CA ILE A 191 -9.61 -9.31 2.54
C ILE A 191 -11.08 -8.89 2.52
N GLU A 192 -11.74 -8.97 1.37
CA GLU A 192 -13.16 -8.59 1.30
C GLU A 192 -14.02 -9.48 2.18
N GLN A 193 -13.80 -10.79 2.11
CA GLN A 193 -14.52 -11.76 2.93
C GLN A 193 -14.30 -11.50 4.42
N SER A 194 -13.04 -11.35 4.85
CA SER A 194 -12.73 -11.16 6.27
C SER A 194 -13.20 -9.81 6.79
N THR A 195 -13.09 -8.75 5.99
CA THR A 195 -13.54 -7.40 6.38
C THR A 195 -15.06 -7.34 6.48
N GLY A 196 -15.78 -7.83 5.46
CA GLY A 196 -17.24 -7.87 5.49
C GLY A 196 -17.75 -8.70 6.67
N MET A 197 -17.15 -9.89 6.90
CA MET A 197 -17.51 -10.74 8.04
C MET A 197 -17.23 -10.06 9.38
N ALA A 198 -16.07 -9.41 9.54
CA ALA A 198 -15.74 -8.69 10.76
C ALA A 198 -16.72 -7.54 10.99
N MET A 199 -17.10 -6.83 9.94
CA MET A 199 -18.04 -5.70 10.02
C MET A 199 -19.42 -6.12 10.55
N GLU A 200 -19.98 -7.17 9.94
CA GLU A 200 -21.27 -7.72 10.33
C GLU A 200 -21.21 -8.34 11.73
N TYR A 201 -20.11 -9.04 12.04
CA TYR A 201 -20.00 -9.78 13.29
C TYR A 201 -19.80 -8.87 14.51
N PHE A 202 -18.88 -7.90 14.44
CA PHE A 202 -18.53 -7.06 15.59
C PHE A 202 -19.43 -5.84 15.75
N TRP A 203 -19.96 -5.31 14.65
CA TRP A 203 -20.70 -4.05 14.67
C TRP A 203 -22.11 -4.14 14.11
N HIS A 204 -22.56 -5.33 13.69
CA HIS A 204 -23.87 -5.51 13.03
C HIS A 204 -24.09 -4.52 11.90
N ALA A 205 -23.00 -4.21 11.18
CA ALA A 205 -22.95 -3.19 10.16
C ALA A 205 -22.55 -3.79 8.82
N GLN A 206 -22.96 -3.14 7.74
CA GLN A 206 -22.63 -3.50 6.38
C GLN A 206 -22.27 -2.23 5.60
N SER A 207 -21.19 -2.28 4.83
CA SER A 207 -20.78 -1.22 3.91
C SER A 207 -20.94 -1.60 2.43
N TRP A 208 -21.01 -2.89 2.13
CA TRP A 208 -21.36 -3.42 0.81
C TRP A 208 -22.00 -4.79 0.95
N THR A 209 -22.78 -5.20 -0.05
CA THR A 209 -23.23 -6.59 -0.18
C THR A 209 -23.33 -6.96 -1.64
N TYR A 210 -22.91 -8.18 -1.96
CA TYR A 210 -23.09 -8.78 -3.29
C TYR A 210 -24.27 -9.77 -3.30
N LEU A 211 -24.96 -9.95 -2.18
CA LEU A 211 -26.12 -10.82 -2.12
C LEU A 211 -27.16 -10.35 -3.14
N GLY A 212 -27.63 -11.25 -4.01
CA GLY A 212 -28.59 -10.94 -5.07
C GLY A 212 -27.96 -10.63 -6.43
N LEU A 213 -26.63 -10.50 -6.53
CA LEU A 213 -25.93 -10.48 -7.81
C LEU A 213 -25.78 -11.90 -8.39
N PRO A 214 -25.88 -12.07 -9.72
CA PRO A 214 -25.81 -13.39 -10.36
C PRO A 214 -24.43 -14.07 -10.22
N ASP A 215 -23.39 -13.29 -9.95
CA ASP A 215 -22.01 -13.75 -9.82
C ASP A 215 -21.50 -13.74 -8.36
N ALA A 216 -22.40 -13.60 -7.39
CA ALA A 216 -22.09 -13.66 -5.97
C ALA A 216 -21.57 -15.04 -5.57
N ILE A 217 -20.46 -15.08 -4.82
CA ILE A 217 -19.91 -16.31 -4.23
C ILE A 217 -20.33 -16.38 -2.75
N THR A 218 -20.22 -15.25 -2.05
CA THR A 218 -20.76 -15.04 -0.71
C THR A 218 -21.46 -13.67 -0.67
N GLN A 219 -21.99 -13.27 0.48
CA GLN A 219 -22.50 -11.92 0.65
C GLN A 219 -21.42 -10.83 0.50
N TRP A 220 -20.14 -11.16 0.69
CA TRP A 220 -19.03 -10.18 0.69
C TRP A 220 -18.10 -10.28 -0.50
N ILE A 221 -18.13 -11.38 -1.28
CA ILE A 221 -17.30 -11.55 -2.47
C ILE A 221 -18.13 -12.04 -3.67
N CYS A 222 -17.85 -11.51 -4.86
CA CYS A 222 -18.41 -11.96 -6.14
C CYS A 222 -17.31 -12.22 -7.18
N TRP A 223 -17.59 -12.97 -8.24
CA TRP A 223 -16.58 -13.29 -9.27
C TRP A 223 -15.99 -12.05 -9.92
N SER A 224 -16.81 -11.04 -10.21
CA SER A 224 -16.34 -9.80 -10.82
C SER A 224 -15.38 -9.05 -9.90
N SER A 225 -15.68 -8.96 -8.59
CA SER A 225 -14.80 -8.31 -7.60
C SER A 225 -13.43 -9.00 -7.52
N ILE A 226 -13.40 -10.33 -7.38
CA ILE A 226 -12.14 -11.06 -7.24
C ILE A 226 -11.32 -11.05 -8.54
N PHE A 227 -11.98 -10.98 -9.71
CA PHE A 227 -11.31 -10.78 -10.98
C PHE A 227 -10.64 -9.40 -11.07
N VAL A 228 -11.32 -8.34 -10.62
CA VAL A 228 -10.75 -6.99 -10.51
C VAL A 228 -9.54 -6.99 -9.57
N TRP A 229 -9.60 -7.68 -8.43
CA TRP A 229 -8.43 -7.86 -7.55
C TRP A 229 -7.27 -8.57 -8.25
N GLY A 230 -7.58 -9.58 -9.08
CA GLY A 230 -6.60 -10.23 -9.95
C GLY A 230 -5.86 -9.25 -10.86
N LEU A 231 -6.61 -8.42 -11.60
CA LEU A 231 -6.03 -7.40 -12.50
C LEU A 231 -5.25 -6.34 -11.73
N LEU A 232 -5.83 -5.83 -10.64
CA LEU A 232 -5.20 -4.83 -9.79
C LEU A 232 -3.88 -5.34 -9.22
N GLY A 233 -3.84 -6.59 -8.79
CA GLY A 233 -2.62 -7.20 -8.28
C GLY A 233 -1.54 -7.41 -9.34
N VAL A 234 -1.91 -7.70 -10.58
CA VAL A 234 -0.94 -7.70 -11.71
C VAL A 234 -0.35 -6.31 -11.92
N VAL A 235 -1.19 -5.28 -12.01
CA VAL A 235 -0.74 -3.88 -12.15
C VAL A 235 0.14 -3.50 -10.96
N TYR A 236 -0.27 -3.85 -9.75
CA TYR A 236 0.45 -3.54 -8.53
C TYR A 236 1.82 -4.20 -8.49
N ALA A 237 1.90 -5.51 -8.73
CA ALA A 237 3.15 -6.27 -8.66
C ALA A 237 4.16 -5.87 -9.74
N ARG A 238 3.68 -5.48 -10.94
CA ARG A 238 4.55 -5.19 -12.10
C ARG A 238 4.92 -3.73 -12.24
N LEU A 239 4.01 -2.83 -11.89
CA LEU A 239 4.18 -1.41 -12.15
C LEU A 239 4.34 -0.61 -10.85
N VAL A 240 3.51 -0.87 -9.83
CA VAL A 240 3.46 0.01 -8.65
C VAL A 240 4.52 -0.37 -7.62
N LEU A 241 4.53 -1.62 -7.17
CA LEU A 241 5.41 -2.10 -6.10
C LEU A 241 6.91 -1.90 -6.41
N PRO A 242 7.40 -2.22 -7.62
CA PRO A 242 8.80 -1.96 -7.97
C PRO A 242 9.18 -0.48 -7.97
N GLU A 243 8.24 0.43 -8.27
CA GLU A 243 8.49 1.88 -8.23
C GLU A 243 8.50 2.39 -6.80
N ILE A 244 7.58 1.93 -5.94
CA ILE A 244 7.57 2.29 -4.52
C ILE A 244 8.89 1.90 -3.86
N VAL A 245 9.34 0.65 -4.06
CA VAL A 245 10.58 0.17 -3.43
C VAL A 245 11.81 0.90 -3.97
N TRP A 246 11.81 1.25 -5.26
CA TRP A 246 12.89 2.03 -5.88
C TRP A 246 12.95 3.48 -5.38
N VAL A 247 11.80 4.16 -5.28
CA VAL A 247 11.72 5.57 -4.88
C VAL A 247 11.94 5.74 -3.37
N VAL A 248 11.38 4.85 -2.54
CA VAL A 248 11.55 4.91 -1.08
C VAL A 248 12.99 4.62 -0.69
N GLY A 249 13.65 3.69 -1.39
CA GLY A 249 15.02 3.31 -1.11
C GLY A 249 15.21 2.68 0.27
N GLU A 250 16.47 2.44 0.64
CA GLU A 250 16.83 2.19 2.03
C GLU A 250 16.77 3.49 2.83
N PRO A 251 16.25 3.48 4.08
CA PRO A 251 16.16 4.69 4.88
C PRO A 251 17.56 5.24 5.17
N SER A 252 17.91 6.34 4.48
CA SER A 252 19.27 6.89 4.45
C SER A 252 19.54 7.90 5.56
N HIS A 253 18.49 8.40 6.23
CA HIS A 253 18.61 9.49 7.22
C HIS A 253 17.77 9.25 8.49
N ARG A 254 18.33 9.62 9.65
CA ARG A 254 17.66 9.52 10.96
C ARG A 254 16.31 10.24 11.00
N LEU A 255 16.18 11.37 10.29
CA LEU A 255 14.92 12.12 10.19
C LEU A 255 13.80 11.29 9.56
N GLN A 256 14.10 10.50 8.52
CA GLN A 256 13.13 9.61 7.88
C GLN A 256 12.60 8.58 8.88
N GLY A 257 13.48 8.01 9.71
CA GLY A 257 13.09 7.08 10.77
C GLY A 257 12.16 7.72 11.81
N VAL A 258 12.47 8.94 12.26
CA VAL A 258 11.63 9.67 13.21
C VAL A 258 10.25 9.99 12.62
N VAL A 259 10.21 10.50 11.38
CA VAL A 259 8.94 10.80 10.70
C VAL A 259 8.09 9.55 10.54
N VAL A 260 8.68 8.43 10.12
CA VAL A 260 7.98 7.14 10.01
C VAL A 260 7.44 6.70 11.37
N ALA A 261 8.23 6.80 12.44
CA ALA A 261 7.78 6.42 13.77
C ALA A 261 6.59 7.27 14.25
N VAL A 262 6.64 8.60 14.05
CA VAL A 262 5.54 9.51 14.38
C VAL A 262 4.28 9.17 13.59
N LEU A 263 4.41 8.90 12.28
CA LEU A 263 3.28 8.51 11.44
C LEU A 263 2.66 7.18 11.89
N VAL A 264 3.49 6.19 12.23
CA VAL A 264 3.01 4.91 12.77
C VAL A 264 2.20 5.13 14.05
N VAL A 265 2.72 5.92 14.98
CA VAL A 265 2.02 6.23 16.24
C VAL A 265 0.72 6.96 15.97
N ALA A 266 0.73 7.99 15.12
CA ALA A 266 -0.47 8.77 14.79
C ALA A 266 -1.57 7.90 14.15
N ILE A 267 -1.22 7.09 13.15
CA ILE A 267 -2.15 6.16 12.49
C ILE A 267 -2.67 5.12 13.49
N SER A 268 -1.81 4.57 14.34
CA SER A 268 -2.22 3.57 15.33
C SER A 268 -3.21 4.16 16.33
N VAL A 269 -2.97 5.38 16.79
CA VAL A 269 -3.88 6.10 17.70
C VAL A 269 -5.22 6.36 17.04
N ASP A 270 -5.25 6.78 15.76
CA ASP A 270 -6.49 7.01 15.01
C ASP A 270 -7.29 5.71 14.79
N LEU A 271 -6.61 4.60 14.44
CA LEU A 271 -7.24 3.28 14.32
C LEU A 271 -7.86 2.82 15.64
N LEU A 272 -7.14 2.97 16.75
CA LEU A 272 -7.63 2.58 18.08
C LEU A 272 -8.79 3.46 18.53
N ALA A 273 -8.69 4.78 18.33
CA ALA A 273 -9.77 5.71 18.62
C ALA A 273 -11.01 5.40 17.78
N THR A 274 -10.84 5.12 16.48
CA THR A 274 -11.92 4.72 15.58
C THR A 274 -12.61 3.45 16.07
N ALA A 275 -11.85 2.39 16.38
CA ALA A 275 -12.39 1.15 16.92
C ALA A 275 -13.16 1.37 18.23
N TYR A 276 -12.64 2.23 19.11
CA TYR A 276 -13.30 2.59 20.37
C TYR A 276 -14.60 3.37 20.15
N CYS A 277 -14.63 4.29 19.18
CA CYS A 277 -15.84 5.03 18.82
C CYS A 277 -16.94 4.07 18.32
N PHE A 278 -16.59 3.11 17.47
CA PHE A 278 -17.53 2.09 17.02
C PHE A 278 -17.98 1.15 18.15
N TYR A 279 -17.09 0.81 19.09
CA TYR A 279 -17.44 0.04 20.29
C TYR A 279 -18.45 0.80 21.16
N ARG A 280 -18.24 2.11 21.37
CA ARG A 280 -19.18 2.98 22.09
C ARG A 280 -20.52 3.12 21.36
N MET A 281 -20.50 3.31 20.04
CA MET A 281 -21.71 3.32 19.21
C MET A 281 -22.52 2.02 19.41
N GLY A 282 -21.85 0.87 19.38
CA GLY A 282 -22.46 -0.43 19.66
C GLY A 282 -23.12 -0.49 21.05
N GLN A 283 -22.41 -0.03 22.09
CA GLN A 283 -22.97 0.03 23.44
C GLN A 283 -24.17 0.99 23.58
N ARG A 284 -24.13 2.15 22.92
CA ARG A 284 -25.25 3.10 22.91
C ARG A 284 -26.49 2.50 22.26
N SER A 285 -26.32 1.75 21.17
CA SER A 285 -27.43 1.04 20.51
C SER A 285 -28.09 -0.01 21.42
N LEU A 286 -27.34 -0.54 22.40
CA LEU A 286 -27.83 -1.46 23.42
C LEU A 286 -28.35 -0.76 24.70
N GLY A 287 -28.35 0.57 24.75
CA GLY A 287 -28.77 1.36 25.91
C GLY A 287 -27.80 1.34 27.10
N ILE A 288 -26.53 0.95 26.89
CA ILE A 288 -25.53 0.86 27.96
C ILE A 288 -24.88 2.25 28.19
N PRO A 289 -25.03 2.85 29.39
CA PRO A 289 -24.48 4.17 29.69
C PRO A 289 -22.94 4.15 29.80
N PRO A 290 -22.27 5.31 29.64
CA PRO A 290 -20.81 5.41 29.78
C PRO A 290 -20.35 4.98 31.18
N GLN A 291 -19.30 4.16 31.26
CA GLN A 291 -18.81 3.56 32.50
C GLN A 291 -17.58 4.29 33.06
N ASN A 292 -16.88 5.08 32.24
CA ASN A 292 -15.66 5.78 32.62
C ASN A 292 -15.54 7.15 31.91
N ALA A 293 -14.53 7.94 32.28
CA ALA A 293 -14.32 9.27 31.72
C ALA A 293 -14.02 9.27 30.21
N VAL A 294 -13.41 8.21 29.68
CA VAL A 294 -13.15 8.07 28.24
C VAL A 294 -14.46 7.84 27.49
N ASP A 295 -15.37 7.02 28.04
CA ASP A 295 -16.71 6.81 27.47
C ASP A 295 -17.49 8.12 27.41
N VAL A 296 -17.47 8.90 28.50
CA VAL A 296 -18.13 10.22 28.54
C VAL A 296 -17.55 11.16 27.49
N TYR A 297 -16.22 11.19 27.35
CA TYR A 297 -15.56 12.02 26.34
C TYR A 297 -15.96 11.60 24.91
N VAL A 298 -15.92 10.30 24.63
CA VAL A 298 -16.22 9.74 23.31
C VAL A 298 -17.69 9.91 22.95
N ASP A 299 -18.60 9.68 23.89
CA ASP A 299 -20.03 9.91 23.68
C ASP A 299 -20.36 11.39 23.44
N GLY A 300 -19.58 12.31 24.04
CA GLY A 300 -19.76 13.75 23.86
C GLY A 300 -19.14 14.32 22.57
N HIS A 301 -18.06 13.74 22.06
CA HIS A 301 -17.31 14.28 20.90
C HIS A 301 -17.45 13.44 19.62
N PHE A 302 -17.73 12.14 19.74
CA PHE A 302 -17.90 11.18 18.65
C PHE A 302 -19.25 10.45 18.83
N ASN A 303 -20.30 11.26 18.92
CA ASN A 303 -21.68 10.79 19.02
C ASN A 303 -22.14 10.12 17.71
N ASP A 304 -23.35 9.55 17.72
CA ASP A 304 -23.88 8.82 16.56
C ASP A 304 -24.04 9.74 15.33
N GLU A 305 -24.41 11.00 15.52
CA GLU A 305 -24.49 12.01 14.44
C GLU A 305 -23.13 12.25 13.77
N PHE A 306 -22.05 12.37 14.54
CA PHE A 306 -20.69 12.47 13.99
C PHE A 306 -20.34 11.22 13.18
N ILE A 307 -20.65 10.03 13.71
CA ILE A 307 -20.32 8.76 13.02
C ILE A 307 -21.11 8.64 11.72
N GLU A 308 -22.42 8.94 11.70
CA GLU A 308 -23.22 8.93 10.48
C GLU A 308 -22.72 9.94 9.45
N GLY A 309 -22.33 11.15 9.89
CA GLY A 309 -21.77 12.17 9.00
C GLY A 309 -20.37 11.81 8.46
N ARG A 310 -19.57 11.10 9.25
CA ARG A 310 -18.18 10.73 8.91
C ARG A 310 -18.09 9.46 8.06
N PHE A 311 -18.93 8.48 8.35
CA PHE A 311 -18.96 7.14 7.74
C PHE A 311 -20.27 6.93 6.98
N GLN A 312 -20.49 7.75 5.95
CA GLN A 312 -21.79 7.84 5.25
C GLN A 312 -22.17 6.56 4.50
N ASN A 313 -21.21 5.69 4.22
CA ASN A 313 -21.40 4.40 3.55
C ASN A 313 -21.76 3.25 4.51
N LEU A 314 -21.74 3.48 5.82
CA LEU A 314 -21.98 2.43 6.81
C LEU A 314 -23.47 2.36 7.17
N VAL A 315 -24.08 1.18 7.00
CA VAL A 315 -25.44 0.91 7.45
C VAL A 315 -25.42 -0.05 8.64
N VAL A 316 -26.00 0.36 9.76
CA VAL A 316 -26.06 -0.42 11.01
C VAL A 316 -27.46 -1.01 11.19
N GLY A 317 -27.54 -2.30 11.51
CA GLY A 317 -28.79 -2.98 11.89
C GLY A 317 -29.81 -3.16 10.76
N LYS A 318 -29.46 -2.86 9.51
CA LYS A 318 -30.28 -3.11 8.32
C LYS A 318 -29.45 -3.81 7.26
N GLN A 319 -30.09 -4.74 6.54
CA GLN A 319 -29.45 -5.41 5.41
C GLN A 319 -29.43 -4.46 4.21
N LEU A 320 -28.27 -4.32 3.59
CA LEU A 320 -28.13 -3.54 2.36
C LEU A 320 -28.87 -4.21 1.20
N ALA A 321 -29.44 -3.39 0.31
CA ALA A 321 -29.83 -3.87 -1.02
C ALA A 321 -28.58 -4.28 -1.81
N PRO A 322 -28.70 -5.20 -2.79
CA PRO A 322 -27.58 -5.55 -3.66
C PRO A 322 -26.97 -4.29 -4.25
N ASN A 323 -25.64 -4.21 -4.31
CA ASN A 323 -24.96 -3.14 -5.05
C ASN A 323 -25.32 -3.28 -6.54
N GLY A 324 -26.35 -2.55 -6.99
CA GLY A 324 -26.80 -2.48 -8.37
C GLY A 324 -25.96 -1.54 -9.23
#